data_AF-A0A976CQJ7-F1
#
_entry.id   AF-A0A976CQJ7-F1
#
_cell.length_a   1.000
_cell.length_b   1.000
_cell.length_c   1.000
_cell.angle_alpha   90.00
_cell.angle_beta   90.00
_cell.angle_gamma   90.00
#
_symmetry.space_group_name_H-M   'P 1'
#
loop_
_entity.id
_entity.type
_entity.pdbx_description
1 polymer ?
#
loop_
_entity_poly.entity_id
_entity_poly.type
_entity_poly.pdbx_seq_one_letter_code
_entity_poly.pdbx_strand_id
1 'polypeptide(L)' 'VKQIDRRLKISGAQWLKKNVNQMLKLRCAYLNDLLAI' A
#
# COMPACT_ATOMS: atom_id res chain seq x y z
N VAL A 1 -3.09 5.81 6.19
CA VAL A 1 -2.09 6.27 5.19
C VAL A 1 -0.65 6.29 5.73
N LYS A 2 -0.33 7.02 6.81
CA LYS A 2 1.07 7.07 7.35
C LYS A 2 1.66 5.70 7.76
N GLN A 3 0.83 4.80 8.28
CA GLN A 3 1.27 3.45 8.65
C GLN A 3 1.49 2.54 7.43
N ILE A 4 0.76 2.79 6.34
CA ILE A 4 0.92 2.08 5.06
C ILE A 4 2.19 2.56 4.37
N ASP A 5 2.42 3.87 4.36
CA ASP A 5 3.65 4.49 3.87
C ASP A 5 4.88 3.89 4.56
N ARG A 6 4.88 3.82 5.91
CA ARG A 6 5.99 3.23 6.67
C ARG A 6 6.22 1.73 6.40
N ARG A 7 5.18 0.96 6.07
CA ARG A 7 5.28 -0.49 5.85
C ARG A 7 5.62 -0.88 4.41
N LEU A 8 5.21 -0.07 3.43
CA LEU A 8 5.41 -0.36 2.01
C LEU A 8 6.60 0.39 1.40
N LYS A 9 7.03 1.50 2.00
CA LYS A 9 8.09 2.34 1.46
C LYS A 9 9.37 2.18 2.27
N ILE A 10 10.50 2.09 1.57
CA ILE A 10 11.83 2.21 2.18
C ILE A 10 11.97 3.63 2.74
N SER A 11 12.53 3.76 3.93
CA SER A 11 12.73 5.06 4.57
C SER A 11 13.51 6.00 3.64
N GLY A 12 13.00 7.22 3.43
CA GLY A 12 13.60 8.22 2.53
C GLY A 12 13.21 8.12 1.05
N ALA A 13 12.63 7.01 0.58
CA ALA A 13 12.15 6.94 -0.80
C ALA A 13 10.89 7.82 -1.01
N GLN A 14 10.54 8.15 -2.26
CA GLN A 14 9.27 8.84 -2.56
C GLN A 14 8.30 7.90 -3.28
N TRP A 15 7.00 8.14 -3.10
CA TRP A 15 5.99 7.40 -3.84
C TRP A 15 5.95 7.86 -5.29
N LEU A 16 6.00 6.90 -6.20
CA LEU A 16 5.64 7.15 -7.58
C LEU A 16 4.11 7.26 -7.67
N LYS A 17 3.59 8.45 -7.99
CA LYS A 17 2.12 8.73 -7.97
C LYS A 17 1.30 7.68 -8.72
N LYS A 18 1.82 7.15 -9.83
CA LYS A 18 1.16 6.12 -10.64
C LYS A 18 0.91 4.80 -9.88
N ASN A 19 1.73 4.48 -8.87
CA ASN A 19 1.66 3.21 -8.12
C ASN A 19 0.85 3.34 -6.82
N VAL A 20 0.53 4.57 -6.37
CA VAL A 20 -0.13 4.82 -5.09
C VAL A 20 -1.51 4.14 -5.04
N ASN A 21 -2.30 4.31 -6.09
CA ASN A 21 -3.65 3.74 -6.15
C ASN A 21 -3.64 2.20 -6.15
N GLN A 22 -2.69 1.58 -6.86
CA GLN A 22 -2.54 0.13 -6.87
C GLN A 22 -2.18 -0.41 -5.48
N MET A 23 -1.24 0.23 -4.79
CA MET A 23 -0.84 -0.18 -3.45
C MET A 23 -1.92 0.03 -2.39
N LEU A 24 -2.72 1.11 -2.51
CA LEU A 24 -3.90 1.30 -1.68
C LEU A 24 -4.93 0.21 -1.91
N LYS A 25 -5.22 -0.16 -3.17
CA LYS A 25 -6.14 -1.26 -3.51
C LYS A 25 -5.68 -2.59 -2.92
N LEU A 26 -4.41 -2.95 -3.11
CA LEU A 26 -3.83 -4.17 -2.54
C LEU A 26 -3.97 -4.18 -1.01
N ARG A 27 -3.69 -3.05 -0.36
CA ARG A 27 -3.79 -2.95 1.10
C ARG A 27 -5.22 -3.06 1.59
N CYS A 28 -6.17 -2.45 0.88
CA CYS A 28 -7.60 -2.61 1.18
C CYS A 28 -8.02 -4.07 1.00
N ALA A 29 -7.64 -4.74 -0.10
CA ALA A 29 -7.97 -6.15 -0.30
C ALA A 29 -7.42 -7.03 0.84
N TYR A 30 -6.17 -6.81 1.26
CA TYR A 30 -5.55 -7.53 2.37
C TYR A 30 -6.27 -7.30 3.72
N LEU A 31 -6.71 -6.07 4.00
CA LEU A 31 -7.39 -5.74 5.26
C LEU A 31 -8.84 -6.19 5.31
N ASN A 32 -9.48 -6.39 4.16
CA ASN A 32 -10.85 -6.87 4.06
C ASN A 32 -10.92 -8.39 3.85
N ASP A 33 -9.80 -9.11 4.01
CA ASP A 33 -9.67 -10.55 3.72
C ASP A 33 -10.09 -10.95 2.29
N LEU A 34 -10.21 -9.98 1.39
CA LEU A 34 -10.53 -10.18 -0.04
C LEU A 34 -9.31 -10.64 -0.85
N LEU A 35 -8.15 -10.72 -0.20
CA LEU A 35 -6.93 -11.32 -0.75
C LEU A 35 -6.79 -12.81 -0.39
N ALA A 36 -7.79 -13.40 0.26
CA ALA A 36 -7.79 -14.82 0.62
C ALA A 36 -7.84 -15.69 -0.65
N ILE A 37 -6.81 -16.52 -0.81
CA ILE A 37 -6.66 -17.60 -1.81
C ILE A 37 -7.47 -18.81 -1.33
#